data_AF-A0A7X8X311-F1
#
_entry.id   AF-A0A7X8X311-F1
#
_cell.length_a   1.000
_cell.length_b   1.000
_cell.length_c   1.000
_cell.angle_alpha   90.00
_cell.angle_beta   90.00
_cell.angle_gamma   90.00
#
_symmetry.space_group_name_H-M   'P 1'
#
loop_
_entity.id
_entity.type
_entity.pdbx_description
1 polymer ?
#
loop_
_entity_poly.entity_id
_entity_poly.type
_entity_poly.pdbx_seq_one_letter_code
_entity_poly.pdbx_strand_id
1 'polypeptide(L)' 'MFLQLRLMNEETAYQADISAVEEIEVNGNKGVIGEGSLDVEINGVMYMLRAGASEIDQAQLIKIAESIKP' A
#
# COMPACT_ATOMS: atom_id res chain seq x y z
N MET A 1 -21.42 -6.33 -2.40
CA MET A 1 -20.09 -5.77 -2.12
C MET A 1 -19.29 -6.90 -1.49
N PHE A 2 -18.34 -7.50 -2.21
CA PHE A 2 -17.58 -8.66 -1.72
C PHE A 2 -16.13 -8.22 -1.46
N LEU A 3 -15.77 -8.08 -0.19
CA LEU A 3 -14.37 -8.00 0.24
C LEU A 3 -13.81 -9.43 0.18
N GLN A 4 -12.93 -9.71 -0.77
CA GLN A 4 -12.17 -10.95 -0.77
C GLN A 4 -11.00 -10.81 0.21
N LEU A 5 -11.15 -11.40 1.40
CA LEU A 5 -10.04 -11.70 2.29
C LEU A 5 -9.21 -12.80 1.58
N ARG A 6 -8.04 -12.48 1.00
CA ARG A 6 -7.10 -13.54 0.60
C ARG A 6 -6.47 -14.08 1.88
N LEU A 7 -6.88 -15.30 2.27
CA LEU A 7 -6.03 -16.12 3.12
C LEU A 7 -4.66 -16.22 2.44
N MET A 8 -3.66 -15.61 3.05
CA MET A 8 -2.27 -15.68 2.62
C MET A 8 -1.78 -17.11 2.93
N ASN A 9 -1.80 -17.98 1.91
CA ASN A 9 -1.30 -19.35 2.00
C ASN A 9 -0.01 -19.44 1.18
N GLU A 10 1.07 -19.96 1.78
CA GLU A 10 2.46 -19.92 1.25
C GLU A 10 2.60 -20.48 -0.19
N GLU A 11 1.72 -21.39 -0.63
CA GLU A 11 1.74 -21.97 -1.98
C GLU A 11 1.12 -21.09 -3.07
N THR A 12 0.41 -20.02 -2.72
CA THR A 12 -0.33 -19.16 -3.69
C THR A 12 0.28 -17.78 -3.86
N ALA A 13 1.52 -17.58 -3.39
CA ALA A 13 2.38 -16.48 -3.80
C ALA A 13 2.86 -16.66 -5.26
N TYR A 14 1.96 -17.11 -6.15
CA TYR A 14 2.13 -17.03 -7.59
C TYR A 14 2.22 -15.54 -7.93
N GLN A 15 3.45 -15.05 -7.94
CA GLN A 15 4.00 -14.26 -9.03
C GLN A 15 2.96 -13.31 -9.63
N ALA A 16 2.35 -12.48 -8.78
CA ALA A 16 1.88 -11.21 -9.25
C ALA A 16 3.16 -10.52 -9.68
N ASP A 17 3.27 -10.28 -10.97
CA ASP A 17 4.32 -9.51 -11.61
C ASP A 17 4.21 -8.05 -11.13
N ILE A 18 4.44 -7.83 -9.83
CA ILE A 18 4.43 -6.51 -9.19
C ILE A 18 5.81 -5.94 -9.47
N SER A 19 5.97 -5.48 -10.71
CA SER A 19 7.10 -4.70 -11.17
C SER A 19 7.40 -3.60 -10.13
N ALA A 20 8.59 -3.66 -9.52
CA ALA A 20 9.17 -2.65 -8.64
C ALA A 20 8.27 -2.17 -7.47
N VAL A 21 7.94 -3.07 -6.54
CA VAL A 21 7.45 -2.67 -5.22
C VAL A 21 8.61 -2.54 -4.23
N GLU A 22 8.65 -1.43 -3.49
CA GLU A 22 9.62 -1.15 -2.43
C GLU A 22 8.93 -1.15 -1.06
N GLU A 23 9.57 -1.73 -0.06
CA GLU A 23 9.11 -1.64 1.33
C GLU A 23 9.48 -0.28 1.92
N ILE A 24 8.51 0.39 2.55
CA ILE A 24 8.72 1.68 3.23
C ILE A 24 8.15 1.66 4.65
N GLU A 25 8.61 2.60 5.47
CA GLU A 25 8.06 2.83 6.80
C GLU A 25 7.39 4.21 6.85
N VAL A 26 6.11 4.24 7.23
CA VAL A 26 5.32 5.46 7.37
C VAL A 26 4.82 5.57 8.81
N ASN A 27 5.28 6.58 9.55
CA ASN A 27 4.91 6.79 10.97
C ASN A 27 5.11 5.54 11.86
N GLY A 28 6.17 4.75 11.64
CA GLY A 28 6.42 3.51 12.38
C GLY A 28 5.61 2.31 11.90
N ASN A 29 4.82 2.47 10.84
CA ASN A 29 4.04 1.40 10.23
C ASN A 29 4.69 0.93 8.94
N LYS A 30 4.74 -0.38 8.73
CA LYS A 30 5.27 -0.96 7.49
C LYS A 30 4.25 -0.79 6.36
N GLY A 31 4.73 -0.38 5.20
CA GLY A 31 3.96 -0.24 3.98
C GLY A 31 4.75 -0.69 2.76
N VAL A 32 4.06 -0.81 1.64
CA VAL A 32 4.62 -1.17 0.35
C VAL A 32 4.24 -0.07 -0.65
N ILE A 33 5.25 0.50 -1.30
CA ILE A 33 5.07 1.50 -2.35
C ILE A 33 5.39 0.88 -3.70
N GLY A 34 4.55 1.15 -4.69
CA GLY A 34 4.76 0.77 -6.09
C GLY A 34 4.63 1.98 -7.00
N GLU A 35 4.68 1.76 -8.31
CA GLU A 35 4.48 2.81 -9.30
C GLU A 35 3.06 3.38 -9.20
N GLY A 36 2.92 4.57 -8.58
CA GLY A 36 1.63 5.24 -8.39
C GLY A 36 0.71 4.61 -7.34
N SER A 37 1.23 3.79 -6.42
CA SER A 37 0.43 3.21 -5.34
C SER A 37 1.20 3.09 -4.02
N LEU A 38 0.49 3.24 -2.91
CA LEU A 38 1.00 3.01 -1.56
C LEU A 38 -0.03 2.23 -0.75
N ASP A 39 0.34 1.04 -0.28
CA ASP A 39 -0.46 0.22 0.60
C ASP A 39 0.20 0.20 1.99
N VAL A 40 -0.47 0.70 3.03
CA VAL A 40 0.08 0.81 4.41
C VAL A 40 -0.96 0.42 5.46
N GLU A 41 -0.55 -0.29 6.50
CA GLU A 41 -1.41 -0.64 7.63
C GLU A 41 -1.15 0.28 8.81
N ILE A 42 -2.14 1.08 9.23
CA ILE A 42 -2.02 1.99 10.37
C ILE A 42 -3.07 1.59 11.41
N ASN A 43 -2.62 1.22 12.62
CA ASN A 43 -3.48 0.78 13.72
C ASN A 43 -4.48 -0.33 13.37
N GLY A 44 -4.06 -1.32 12.57
CA GLY A 44 -4.91 -2.44 12.13
C GLY A 44 -5.88 -2.11 11.00
N VAL A 45 -5.77 -0.93 10.40
CA VAL A 45 -6.55 -0.51 9.22
C VAL A 45 -5.63 -0.45 8.00
N MET A 46 -5.98 -1.17 6.95
CA MET A 46 -5.26 -1.16 5.68
C MET A 46 -5.72 0.02 4.81
N TYR A 47 -4.80 0.92 4.48
CA TYR A 47 -5.00 2.04 3.57
C TYR A 47 -4.33 1.75 2.23
N MET A 48 -5.11 1.73 1.15
CA MET A 48 -4.63 1.57 -0.22
C MET A 48 -4.78 2.88 -0.96
N LEU A 49 -3.68 3.62 -1.11
CA LEU A 49 -3.61 4.89 -1.81
C LEU A 49 -3.18 4.63 -3.26
N ARG A 50 -3.90 5.24 -4.21
CA ARG A 50 -3.63 5.12 -5.66
C ARG A 50 -3.58 6.51 -6.25
N ALA A 51 -2.49 6.84 -6.95
CA ALA A 51 -2.32 8.12 -7.64
C ALA A 51 -3.33 8.29 -8.79
N GLY A 52 -3.82 7.19 -9.37
CA GLY A 52 -4.85 7.20 -10.43
C GLY A 52 -4.41 8.05 -11.64
N ALA A 53 -5.34 8.83 -12.20
CA ALA A 53 -5.06 9.79 -13.27
C ALA A 53 -4.53 11.15 -12.76
N SER A 54 -4.22 11.25 -11.47
CA SER A 54 -3.70 12.47 -10.87
C SER A 54 -2.17 12.46 -11.01
N GLU A 55 -1.56 13.62 -11.23
CA GLU A 55 -0.10 13.80 -11.25
C GLU A 55 0.53 13.70 -9.83
N ILE A 56 -0.04 12.84 -8.98
CA ILE A 56 0.41 12.66 -7.59
C ILE A 56 1.62 11.74 -7.60
N ASP A 57 2.76 12.27 -7.15
CA ASP A 57 3.99 11.51 -7.02
C ASP A 57 4.02 10.64 -5.74
N GLN A 58 5.00 9.75 -5.66
CA GLN A 58 5.19 8.86 -4.51
C GLN A 58 5.41 9.62 -3.20
N ALA A 59 6.12 10.76 -3.22
CA ALA A 59 6.38 11.55 -2.03
C ALA A 59 5.09 12.18 -1.46
N GLN A 60 4.15 12.56 -2.34
CA GLN A 60 2.84 13.02 -1.95
C GLN A 60 1.97 11.90 -1.37
N LEU A 61 2.02 10.69 -1.94
CA LEU A 61 1.34 9.52 -1.36
C LEU A 61 1.83 9.23 0.07
N ILE A 62 3.14 9.31 0.29
CA ILE A 62 3.74 9.15 1.62
C ILE A 62 3.21 10.21 2.57
N LYS A 63 3.21 11.50 2.18
CA LYS A 63 2.67 12.58 3.03
C LYS A 63 1.20 12.39 3.37
N ILE A 64 0.38 11.89 2.44
CA ILE A 64 -1.02 11.57 2.71
C ILE A 64 -1.09 10.48 3.79
N ALA A 65 -0.31 9.41 3.64
CA ALA A 65 -0.25 8.34 4.64
C ALA A 65 0.28 8.84 6.00
N GLU A 66 1.28 9.72 6.03
CA GLU A 66 1.79 10.34 7.25
C GLU A 66 0.76 11.24 7.95
N SER A 67 -0.16 11.82 7.19
CA SER A 67 -1.23 12.68 7.72
C SER A 67 -2.36 11.90 8.41
N ILE A 68 -2.43 10.58 8.20
CA ILE A 68 -3.43 9.72 8.82
C ILE A 68 -3.08 9.60 10.31
N LYS A 69 -3.93 10.20 11.14
CA LYS A 69 -3.85 10.07 12.59
C LYS A 69 -4.57 8.79 13.05
N PRO A 70 -4.15 8.22 14.19
CA PRO A 70 -4.89 7.16 14.87
C PRO A 70 -6.36 7.49 15.10
#